data_AF-D1PMH0-F1
#
_entry.id   AF-D1PMH0-F1
#
_cell.length_a   1.000
_cell.length_b   1.000
_cell.length_c   1.000
_cell.angle_alpha   90.00
_cell.angle_beta   90.00
_cell.angle_gamma   90.00
#
_symmetry.space_group_name_H-M   'P 1'
#
loop_
_entity.id
_entity.type
_entity.pdbx_description
1 polymer ?
#
loop_
_entity_poly.entity_id
_entity_poly.type
_entity_poly.pdbx_seq_one_letter_code
_entity_poly.pdbx_strand_id
1 'polypeptide(L)'
;MYDHEGFLQRGVIVRHLALPGCVRDSRNVLKILARLQKETGIPFVPSLMSQFTPFYKAEAQGLGRRITTYEYRQVVDEAIRLGLTDGYMQEKSSAREEYTPPFDLEGV
;
A
#
# COMPACT_ATOMS: atom_id res chain seq x y z
N MET A 1 -0.65 -19.24 -10.44
CA MET A 1 -0.03 -17.97 -9.99
C MET A 1 0.47 -18.19 -8.58
N TYR A 2 -0.36 -18.81 -7.74
CA TYR A 2 0.00 -19.36 -6.44
C TYR A 2 0.20 -20.89 -6.51
N ASP A 3 0.92 -21.47 -5.54
CA ASP A 3 0.96 -22.91 -5.30
C ASP A 3 -0.19 -23.38 -4.39
N HIS A 4 -0.18 -24.67 -4.04
CA HIS A 4 -1.17 -25.30 -3.17
C HIS A 4 -1.13 -24.79 -1.70
N GLU A 5 -0.04 -24.16 -1.28
CA GLU A 5 0.14 -23.58 0.05
C GLU A 5 -0.20 -22.07 0.05
N GLY A 6 -0.51 -21.49 -1.12
CA GLY A 6 -0.88 -20.09 -1.27
C GLY A 6 0.30 -19.13 -1.49
N PHE A 7 1.51 -19.61 -1.76
CA PHE A 7 2.64 -18.74 -2.09
C PHE A 7 2.64 -18.36 -3.57
N LEU A 8 2.95 -17.09 -3.86
CA LEU A 8 3.03 -16.58 -5.23
C LEU A 8 4.28 -17.16 -5.93
N GLN A 9 4.07 -18.03 -6.91
CA GLN A 9 5.12 -18.70 -7.70
C GLN A 9 5.51 -17.92 -8.97
N ARG A 10 4.59 -17.13 -9.53
CA ARG A 10 4.82 -16.32 -10.75
C ARG A 10 3.88 -15.13 -10.82
N GLY A 11 4.36 -13.96 -11.22
CA GLY A 11 3.55 -12.75 -11.39
C GLY A 11 4.26 -11.49 -10.88
N VAL A 12 3.52 -10.38 -10.81
CA VAL A 12 4.00 -9.10 -10.29
C VAL A 12 3.08 -8.64 -9.17
N ILE A 13 3.67 -8.23 -8.04
CA ILE A 13 2.97 -7.53 -6.96
C ILE A 13 3.29 -6.05 -7.10
N VAL A 14 2.27 -5.21 -7.20
CA VAL A 14 2.43 -3.75 -7.20
C VAL A 14 2.11 -3.23 -5.80
N ARG A 15 3.13 -2.73 -5.11
CA ARG A 15 2.99 -2.17 -3.76
C ARG A 15 2.81 -0.66 -3.86
N HIS A 16 1.69 -0.15 -3.35
CA HIS A 16 1.43 1.27 -3.25
C HIS A 16 1.43 1.68 -1.77
N LEU A 17 2.36 2.56 -1.42
CA LEU A 17 2.47 3.12 -0.07
C LEU A 17 1.64 4.40 0.02
N ALA A 18 0.60 4.38 0.85
CA ALA A 18 -0.21 5.57 1.10
C ALA A 18 0.50 6.49 2.11
N LEU A 19 0.79 7.72 1.70
CA LEU A 19 1.45 8.72 2.54
C LEU A 19 0.45 9.65 3.23
N PRO A 20 0.76 10.15 4.45
CA PRO A 20 -0.06 11.14 5.15
C PRO A 20 -0.28 12.39 4.29
N GLY A 21 -1.51 12.90 4.21
CA GLY A 21 -1.84 14.09 3.42
C GLY A 21 -1.89 13.87 1.90
N CYS A 22 -1.47 12.71 1.39
CA CYS A 22 -1.36 12.39 -0.04
C CYS A 22 -2.48 11.45 -0.54
N VAL A 23 -3.68 11.53 0.05
CA VAL A 23 -4.82 10.68 -0.34
C VAL A 23 -5.17 10.88 -1.82
N ARG A 24 -5.19 12.14 -2.30
CA ARG A 24 -5.51 12.44 -3.70
C ARG A 24 -4.51 11.80 -4.66
N ASP A 25 -3.23 11.85 -4.34
CA ASP A 25 -2.17 11.28 -5.18
C ASP A 25 -2.26 9.76 -5.19
N SER A 26 -2.53 9.15 -4.02
CA SER A 26 -2.80 7.71 -3.93
C SER A 26 -3.97 7.28 -4.82
N ARG A 27 -5.08 8.03 -4.82
CA ARG A 27 -6.22 7.75 -5.70
C ARG A 27 -5.86 7.88 -7.18
N ASN A 28 -5.02 8.85 -7.54
CA ASN A 28 -4.56 9.02 -8.92
C ASN A 28 -3.69 7.84 -9.37
N VAL A 29 -2.78 7.37 -8.51
CA VAL A 29 -1.98 6.15 -8.77
C VAL A 29 -2.90 4.95 -8.99
N LEU A 30 -3.90 4.74 -8.13
CA LEU A 30 -4.84 3.63 -8.29
C LEU A 30 -5.62 3.70 -9.61
N LYS A 31 -6.05 4.89 -10.04
CA LYS A 31 -6.70 5.08 -11.35
C LYS A 31 -5.77 4.70 -12.50
N ILE A 32 -4.49 5.06 -12.41
CA ILE A 32 -3.48 4.68 -13.41
C ILE A 32 -3.31 3.17 -13.45
N LEU A 33 -3.20 2.51 -12.28
CA LEU A 33 -3.07 1.06 -12.18
C LEU A 33 -4.27 0.32 -12.76
N ALA A 34 -5.49 0.74 -12.42
CA ALA A 34 -6.72 0.17 -12.97
C ALA A 34 -6.82 0.37 -14.49
N ARG A 35 -6.44 1.55 -14.99
CA ARG A 35 -6.38 1.84 -16.42
C ARG A 35 -5.35 0.95 -17.13
N LEU A 36 -4.15 0.81 -16.59
CA LEU A 36 -3.09 -0.04 -17.14
C LEU A 36 -3.54 -1.50 -17.21
N GLN A 37 -4.19 -2.02 -16.17
CA GLN A 37 -4.71 -3.38 -16.17
C GLN A 37 -5.74 -3.59 -17.29
N LYS A 38 -6.64 -2.61 -17.49
CA LYS A 38 -7.66 -2.64 -18.54
C LYS A 38 -7.08 -2.52 -19.95
N GLU A 39 -6.09 -1.65 -20.17
CA GLU A 39 -5.51 -1.39 -21.49
C GLU A 39 -4.54 -2.48 -21.93
N THR A 40 -3.73 -3.00 -21.01
CA THR A 40 -2.69 -4.00 -21.32
C THR A 40 -3.16 -5.43 -21.19
N GLY A 41 -4.20 -5.68 -20.38
CA GLY A 41 -4.63 -7.03 -20.01
C GLY A 41 -3.62 -7.78 -19.14
N ILE A 42 -2.54 -7.13 -18.69
CA ILE A 42 -1.50 -7.76 -17.85
C ILE A 42 -2.01 -7.82 -16.41
N PRO A 43 -2.14 -9.02 -15.82
CA PRO A 43 -2.58 -9.16 -14.44
C PRO A 43 -1.43 -8.84 -13.47
N PHE A 44 -1.74 -8.12 -12.40
CA PHE A 44 -0.87 -7.93 -11.25
C PHE A 44 -1.69 -8.00 -9.96
N VAL A 45 -1.01 -8.25 -8.85
CA VAL A 45 -1.61 -8.33 -7.51
C VAL A 45 -1.40 -6.98 -6.82
N PRO A 46 -2.44 -6.18 -6.55
CA PRO A 46 -2.29 -4.91 -5.85
C PRO A 46 -2.02 -5.13 -4.35
N SER A 47 -1.15 -4.32 -3.76
CA SER A 47 -0.88 -4.31 -2.32
C SER A 47 -0.90 -2.88 -1.80
N LEU A 48 -1.89 -2.54 -0.96
CA LEU A 48 -2.00 -1.23 -0.32
C LEU A 48 -1.35 -1.26 1.05
N MET A 49 -0.26 -0.53 1.20
CA MET A 49 0.48 -0.43 2.46
C MET A 49 0.02 0.78 3.27
N SER A 50 -0.24 0.56 4.56
CA SER A 50 -0.56 1.59 5.56
C SER A 50 0.69 2.09 6.31
N GLN A 51 1.81 1.38 6.21
CA GLN A 51 2.97 1.57 7.06
C GLN A 51 3.96 2.58 6.45
N PHE A 52 3.72 3.86 6.68
CA PHE A 52 4.78 4.86 6.60
C PHE A 52 5.27 5.17 8.02
N THR A 53 6.50 4.76 8.34
CA THR A 53 7.20 5.22 9.55
C THR A 53 8.04 6.43 9.17
N PRO A 54 7.75 7.63 9.71
CA PRO A 54 8.62 8.78 9.52
C PRO A 54 10.02 8.44 10.04
N PHE A 55 11.02 8.54 9.17
CA PHE A 55 12.43 8.37 9.56
C PHE A 55 13.22 9.60 9.12
N TYR A 56 14.23 9.97 9.91
CA TYR A 56 15.12 11.09 9.61
C TYR A 56 14.38 12.43 9.38
N LYS A 57 14.73 13.19 8.33
CA LYS A 57 14.16 14.52 8.00
C LYS A 57 12.73 14.48 7.41
N ALA A 58 12.02 13.35 7.49
CA ALA A 58 10.65 13.22 6.97
C ALA A 58 9.69 14.27 7.56
N GLU A 59 9.92 14.67 8.81
CA GLU A 59 9.16 15.72 9.49
C GLU A 59 9.28 17.09 8.79
N ALA A 60 10.47 17.45 8.33
CA ALA A 60 10.72 18.69 7.60
C ALA A 60 10.09 18.71 6.18
N GLN A 61 9.55 17.57 5.71
CA GLN A 61 8.94 17.40 4.39
C GLN A 61 7.41 17.19 4.47
N GLY A 62 6.78 17.49 5.61
CA GLY A 62 5.34 17.30 5.79
C GLY A 62 4.90 15.84 5.94
N LEU A 63 5.87 14.92 6.04
CA LEU A 63 5.67 13.49 6.29
C LEU A 63 5.97 13.14 7.77
N GLY A 64 5.91 14.11 8.68
CA GLY A 64 6.23 13.90 10.10
C GLY A 64 5.25 13.06 10.90
N ARG A 65 4.14 12.63 10.29
CA ARG A 65 3.08 11.86 10.95
C ARG A 65 2.78 10.58 10.21
N ARG A 66 2.16 9.64 10.90
CA ARG A 66 1.58 8.46 10.26
C ARG A 66 0.33 8.85 9.45
N ILE A 67 0.02 8.04 8.44
CA ILE A 67 -1.28 8.11 7.76
C ILE A 67 -2.39 7.79 8.77
N THR A 68 -3.46 8.56 8.76
CA THR A 68 -4.60 8.29 9.65
C THR A 68 -5.42 7.11 9.13
N THR A 69 -6.15 6.44 10.01
CA THR A 69 -7.10 5.38 9.63
C THR A 69 -8.12 5.89 8.60
N TYR A 70 -8.56 7.14 8.71
CA TYR A 70 -9.49 7.76 7.78
C TYR A 70 -8.89 7.93 6.38
N GLU A 71 -7.68 8.50 6.28
CA GLU A 71 -6.97 8.64 5.01
C GLU A 71 -6.70 7.29 4.36
N TYR A 72 -6.30 6.27 5.14
CA TYR A 72 -6.07 4.94 4.60
C TYR A 72 -7.36 4.30 4.06
N ARG A 73 -8.47 4.38 4.81
CA ARG A 73 -9.79 3.88 4.35
C ARG A 73 -10.19 4.54 3.03
N GLN A 74 -9.98 5.85 2.90
CA GLN A 74 -10.26 6.58 1.67
C GLN A 74 -9.47 6.11 0.44
N VAL A 75 -8.30 5.50 0.64
CA VAL A 75 -7.48 4.89 -0.43
C VAL A 75 -7.96 3.47 -0.73
N VAL A 76 -8.27 2.69 0.32
CA VAL A 76 -8.82 1.34 0.18
C VAL A 76 -10.17 1.35 -0.54
N ASP A 77 -11.08 2.25 -0.16
CA ASP A 77 -12.39 2.40 -0.78
C ASP A 77 -12.27 2.73 -2.28
N GLU A 78 -11.27 3.52 -2.66
CA GLU A 78 -10.99 3.82 -4.07
C GLU A 78 -10.47 2.59 -4.82
N ALA A 79 -9.57 1.81 -4.22
CA ALA A 79 -9.09 0.57 -4.83
C ALA A 79 -10.23 -0.44 -5.04
N ILE A 80 -11.12 -0.58 -4.06
CA ILE A 80 -12.34 -1.40 -4.17
C ILE A 80 -13.23 -0.88 -5.31
N ARG A 81 -13.48 0.43 -5.36
CA ARG A 81 -14.30 1.06 -6.41
C ARG A 81 -13.74 0.83 -7.82
N LEU A 82 -12.42 0.73 -7.94
CA LEU A 82 -11.71 0.48 -9.19
C LEU A 82 -11.56 -1.01 -9.55
N GLY A 83 -12.04 -1.92 -8.70
CA GLY A 83 -11.93 -3.36 -8.91
C GLY A 83 -10.53 -3.94 -8.63
N LEU A 84 -9.65 -3.19 -7.95
CA LEU A 84 -8.31 -3.64 -7.57
C LEU A 84 -8.35 -4.49 -6.29
N THR A 85 -9.22 -5.49 -6.21
CA THR A 85 -9.52 -6.23 -4.96
C THR A 85 -8.75 -7.53 -4.78
N ASP A 86 -8.13 -8.06 -5.84
CA ASP A 86 -7.47 -9.37 -5.85
C ASP A 86 -6.08 -9.35 -5.21
N GLY A 87 -5.92 -8.68 -4.06
CA GLY A 87 -4.62 -8.53 -3.42
C GLY A 87 -4.64 -8.03 -1.97
N TYR A 88 -3.49 -7.59 -1.50
CA TYR A 88 -3.23 -7.33 -0.09
C TYR A 88 -3.72 -5.93 0.30
N MET A 89 -4.99 -5.83 0.65
CA MET A 89 -5.61 -4.63 1.21
C MET A 89 -6.84 -4.92 2.08
N GLN A 90 -7.52 -6.06 1.85
CA GLN A 90 -8.61 -6.52 2.69
C GLN A 90 -8.07 -7.48 3.77
N GLU A 91 -7.89 -6.99 5.00
CA GLU A 91 -8.55 -7.55 6.19
C GLU A 91 -8.28 -6.70 7.46
N LYS A 92 -9.39 -6.24 8.06
CA LYS A 92 -9.81 -6.17 9.48
C LYS A 92 -8.79 -6.07 10.64
N SER A 93 -7.52 -5.75 10.44
CA SER A 93 -6.55 -5.54 11.52
C SER A 93 -5.18 -5.02 11.08
N SER A 94 -4.94 -4.79 9.78
CA SER A 94 -3.66 -4.37 9.20
C SER A 94 -3.21 -2.93 9.51
N ALA A 95 -3.89 -2.27 10.44
CA ALA A 95 -3.41 -1.07 11.13
C ALA A 95 -2.72 -1.39 12.47
N ARG A 96 -2.36 -2.66 12.74
CA ARG A 96 -1.56 -3.01 13.92
C ARG A 96 -0.06 -2.81 13.65
N GLU A 97 0.59 -2.24 14.66
CA GLU A 97 1.88 -1.54 14.65
C GLU A 97 3.13 -2.43 14.55
N GLU A 98 2.99 -3.72 14.24
CA GLU A 98 4.01 -4.74 14.59
C GLU A 98 5.14 -4.96 13.57
N TYR A 99 5.19 -4.24 12.44
CA TYR A 99 6.12 -4.58 11.35
C TYR A 99 7.29 -3.61 11.14
N THR A 100 7.43 -2.58 11.97
CA THR A 100 8.61 -1.68 11.91
C THR A 100 9.65 -2.21 12.89
N PRO A 101 10.74 -2.86 12.44
CA PRO A 101 11.82 -3.21 13.35
C PRO A 101 12.44 -1.93 13.95
N PRO A 102 12.90 -1.93 15.21
CA PRO A 102 13.62 -0.81 15.77
C PRO A 102 14.91 -0.62 14.95
N PHE A 103 15.01 0.51 14.25
CA PHE A 103 16.24 0.96 13.61
C PHE A 103 16.92 1.93 14.58
N ASP A 104 17.43 1.40 15.68
CA ASP A 104 18.15 2.12 16.75
C ASP A 104 19.66 2.26 16.49
N LEU A 105 20.14 1.75 15.35
CA LEU A 105 21.56 1.73 14.97
C LEU A 105 22.44 0.95 15.95
N GLU A 106 21.89 0.10 16.83
CA GLU A 106 22.68 -0.69 17.81
C GLU A 106 23.51 -1.83 17.16
N GLY A 107 23.61 -1.87 15.83
CA GLY A 107 24.33 -2.89 15.07
C GLY A 107 25.25 -2.36 13.96
N VAL A 108 25.71 -1.11 14.05
CA VAL A 108 26.76 -0.54 13.15
C VAL A 108 28.10 -0.43 13.88
#